data_AF-E6UDX3-F1
#
_entry.id   AF-E6UDX3-F1
#
_cell.length_a   1.000
_cell.length_b   1.000
_cell.length_c   1.000
_cell.angle_alpha   90.00
_cell.angle_beta   90.00
_cell.angle_gamma   90.00
#
_symmetry.space_group_name_H-M   'P 1'
#
loop_
_entity.id
_entity.type
_entity.pdbx_description
1 polymer ?
#
loop_
_entity_poly.entity_id
_entity_poly.type
_entity_poly.pdbx_seq_one_letter_code
_entity_poly.pdbx_strand_id
1 'polypeptide(L)'
;MLNIIGLIFTWIFRISLIYYVLWLYLGIHSAIFGIDSGWAAPALRNSNSPREYGREGFTSGIALGFILTVCGGWVVLLYQAVYLIARLILWVIK
;
A
#
# COMPACT_ATOMS: atom_id res chain seq x y z
N MET A 1 -4.21 -23.32 20.75
CA MET A 1 -3.19 -22.33 20.30
C MET A 1 -3.21 -22.09 18.79
N LEU A 2 -3.13 -23.13 17.95
CA LEU A 2 -3.11 -23.01 16.48
C LEU A 2 -4.29 -22.20 15.87
N ASN A 3 -5.50 -22.35 16.41
CA ASN A 3 -6.68 -21.61 15.91
C ASN A 3 -6.61 -20.10 16.17
N ILE A 4 -6.03 -19.66 17.28
CA ILE A 4 -5.93 -18.24 17.64
C ILE A 4 -4.89 -17.56 16.73
N ILE A 5 -3.75 -18.23 16.52
CA ILE A 5 -2.68 -17.75 15.63
C ILE A 5 -3.22 -17.60 14.19
N GLY A 6 -3.93 -18.60 13.68
CA GLY A 6 -4.56 -18.53 12.35
C GLY A 6 -5.59 -17.40 12.22
N LEU A 7 -6.34 -17.11 13.29
CA LEU A 7 -7.30 -16.01 13.32
C LEU A 7 -6.60 -14.65 13.24
N ILE A 8 -5.52 -14.46 14.01
CA ILE A 8 -4.69 -13.23 13.99
C ILE A 8 -4.15 -12.97 12.59
N PHE A 9 -3.54 -13.97 11.94
CA PHE A 9 -3.02 -13.77 10.59
C PHE A 9 -4.14 -13.47 9.57
N THR A 10 -5.32 -14.04 9.73
CA THR A 10 -6.47 -13.74 8.84
C THR A 10 -6.91 -12.28 9.00
N TRP A 11 -6.91 -11.75 10.22
CA TRP A 11 -7.19 -10.33 10.45
C TRP A 11 -6.12 -9.42 9.87
N ILE A 12 -4.83 -9.77 10.06
CA ILE A 12 -3.71 -9.04 9.45
C ILE A 12 -3.83 -9.06 7.92
N PHE A 13 -4.21 -10.18 7.33
CA PHE A 13 -4.46 -10.32 5.89
C PHE A 13 -5.61 -9.42 5.40
N ARG A 14 -6.70 -9.31 6.17
CA ARG A 14 -7.83 -8.43 5.83
C ARG A 14 -7.45 -6.95 5.95
N ILE A 15 -6.74 -6.58 7.01
CA ILE A 15 -6.29 -5.20 7.21
C ILE A 15 -5.32 -4.80 6.09
N SER A 16 -4.40 -5.69 5.72
CA SER A 16 -3.49 -5.44 4.59
C SER A 16 -4.22 -5.29 3.25
N LEU A 17 -5.32 -6.01 3.02
CA LEU A 17 -6.19 -5.82 1.85
C LEU A 17 -6.78 -4.41 1.77
N ILE A 18 -7.21 -3.85 2.91
CA ILE A 18 -7.74 -2.49 2.97
C ILE A 18 -6.67 -1.47 2.57
N TYR A 19 -5.40 -1.67 2.94
CA TYR A 19 -4.32 -0.79 2.52
C TYR A 19 -4.16 -0.72 0.99
N TYR A 20 -4.30 -1.84 0.27
CA TYR A 20 -4.26 -1.80 -1.19
C TYR A 20 -5.46 -1.06 -1.80
N VAL A 21 -6.65 -1.20 -1.22
CA VAL A 21 -7.82 -0.42 -1.63
C VAL A 21 -7.59 1.07 -1.41
N LEU A 22 -6.99 1.44 -0.27
CA LEU A 22 -6.63 2.83 0.01
C LEU A 22 -5.58 3.36 -0.96
N TRP A 23 -4.59 2.56 -1.34
CA TRP A 23 -3.60 2.97 -2.36
C TRP A 23 -4.26 3.17 -3.70
N LEU A 24 -5.13 2.25 -4.14
CA LEU A 24 -5.89 2.40 -5.38
C LEU A 24 -6.76 3.66 -5.36
N TYR A 25 -7.43 3.93 -4.24
CA TYR A 25 -8.19 5.16 -4.07
C TYR A 25 -7.29 6.40 -4.16
N LEU A 26 -6.11 6.39 -3.52
CA LEU A 26 -5.13 7.48 -3.61
C LEU A 26 -4.67 7.70 -5.05
N GLY A 27 -4.35 6.62 -5.76
CA GLY A 27 -3.98 6.66 -7.18
C GLY A 27 -5.08 7.25 -8.04
N ILE A 28 -6.32 6.77 -7.91
CA ILE A 28 -7.47 7.30 -8.68
C ILE A 28 -7.71 8.78 -8.34
N HIS A 29 -7.67 9.14 -7.06
CA HIS A 29 -7.84 10.52 -6.63
C HIS A 29 -6.76 11.43 -7.22
N SER A 30 -5.49 11.03 -7.17
CA SER A 30 -4.38 11.77 -7.78
C SER A 30 -4.47 11.82 -9.32
N ALA A 31 -5.02 10.81 -9.96
CA ALA A 31 -5.27 10.82 -11.41
C ALA A 31 -6.30 11.87 -11.83
N ILE A 32 -7.35 12.07 -11.02
CA ILE A 32 -8.47 12.98 -11.31
C ILE A 32 -8.16 14.42 -10.86
N PHE A 33 -7.72 14.59 -9.62
CA PHE A 33 -7.53 15.91 -9.00
C PHE A 33 -6.12 16.47 -9.18
N GLY A 34 -5.21 15.64 -9.69
CA GLY A 34 -3.81 15.96 -9.87
C GLY A 34 -3.02 15.88 -8.57
N ILE A 35 -1.73 15.61 -8.71
CA ILE A 35 -0.76 15.63 -7.61
C ILE A 35 0.41 16.54 -8.01
N ASP A 36 0.93 17.31 -7.06
CA ASP A 36 2.05 18.20 -7.35
C ASP A 36 3.29 17.37 -7.68
N SER A 37 3.92 17.57 -8.83
CA SER A 37 5.15 16.85 -9.25
C SER A 37 6.30 16.88 -8.21
N GLY A 38 6.33 17.90 -7.35
CA GLY A 38 7.27 18.01 -6.23
C GLY A 38 6.94 17.15 -5.00
N TRP A 39 5.90 16.30 -5.05
CA TRP A 39 5.43 15.52 -3.90
C TRP A 39 6.51 14.55 -3.37
N ALA A 40 7.37 14.02 -4.24
CA ALA A 40 8.44 13.09 -3.87
C ALA A 40 9.62 13.78 -3.17
N ALA A 41 9.81 15.09 -3.40
CA ALA A 41 10.85 15.90 -2.78
C ALA A 41 10.28 17.26 -2.35
N PRO A 42 9.48 17.31 -1.26
CA PRO A 42 8.81 18.53 -0.83
C PRO A 42 9.77 19.70 -0.56
N ALA A 43 11.00 19.39 -0.13
CA ALA A 43 12.05 20.36 0.12
C ALA A 43 12.59 21.05 -1.16
N LEU A 44 12.38 20.46 -2.34
CA LEU A 44 12.76 21.03 -3.64
C LEU A 44 11.55 21.59 -4.39
N ARG A 45 10.38 21.64 -3.75
CA ARG A 45 9.12 22.09 -4.37
C ARG A 45 9.23 23.58 -4.70
N ASN A 46 9.21 23.89 -5.99
CA ASN A 46 9.02 25.25 -6.49
C ASN A 46 7.52 25.59 -6.49
N SER A 47 7.17 26.86 -6.24
CA SER A 47 5.78 27.35 -6.25
C SER A 47 5.08 27.17 -7.60
N ASN A 48 5.85 27.02 -8.68
CA ASN A 48 5.37 26.77 -10.05
C ASN A 48 5.46 25.29 -10.49
N SER A 49 5.60 24.34 -9.55
CA SER A 49 5.65 22.92 -9.92
C SER A 49 4.32 22.49 -10.57
N PRO A 50 4.34 21.92 -11.79
CA PRO A 50 3.12 21.50 -12.47
C PRO A 50 2.48 20.32 -11.72
N ARG A 51 1.15 20.21 -11.84
CA ARG A 51 0.41 19.03 -11.37
C ARG A 51 0.41 17.94 -12.43
N GLU A 52 0.66 16.72 -11.98
CA GLU A 52 0.57 15.50 -12.77
C GLU A 52 -0.86 14.96 -12.70
N TYR A 53 -1.44 14.63 -13.85
CA TYR A 53 -2.80 14.09 -13.98
C TYR A 53 -2.80 12.75 -14.72
N GLY A 54 -3.95 12.10 -14.77
CA GLY A 54 -4.14 10.88 -15.56
C GLY A 54 -3.20 9.76 -15.09
N ARG A 55 -2.42 9.19 -16.02
CA ARG A 55 -1.53 8.07 -15.71
C ARG A 55 -0.40 8.46 -14.76
N GLU A 56 0.20 9.63 -14.96
CA GLU A 56 1.32 10.12 -14.13
C GLU A 56 0.83 10.40 -12.70
N GLY A 57 -0.30 11.09 -12.58
CA GLY A 57 -0.96 11.32 -11.30
C GLY A 57 -1.34 10.01 -10.59
N PHE A 58 -1.83 9.00 -11.33
CA PHE A 58 -2.11 7.68 -10.77
C PHE A 58 -0.87 7.01 -10.21
N THR A 59 0.22 6.94 -10.99
CA THR A 59 1.48 6.32 -10.55
C THR A 59 2.08 7.03 -9.35
N SER A 60 2.04 8.36 -9.35
CA SER A 60 2.48 9.21 -8.24
C SER A 60 1.65 9.00 -6.98
N GLY A 61 0.32 8.87 -7.10
CA GLY A 61 -0.56 8.53 -5.98
C GLY A 61 -0.29 7.14 -5.41
N ILE A 62 -0.06 6.13 -6.24
CA ILE A 62 0.33 4.78 -5.77
C ILE A 62 1.67 4.83 -5.03
N ALA A 63 2.66 5.53 -5.60
CA ALA A 63 3.99 5.65 -5.01
C ALA A 63 3.96 6.40 -3.66
N LEU A 64 3.13 7.45 -3.54
CA LEU A 64 2.89 8.13 -2.27
C LEU A 64 2.25 7.19 -1.24
N GLY A 65 1.23 6.42 -1.64
CA GLY A 65 0.60 5.41 -0.78
C GLY A 65 1.60 4.36 -0.27
N PHE A 66 2.50 3.90 -1.15
CA PHE A 66 3.59 2.99 -0.81
C PHE A 66 4.54 3.60 0.24
N ILE A 67 5.03 4.81 -0.01
CA ILE A 67 5.97 5.50 0.89
C ILE A 67 5.34 5.72 2.26
N LEU A 68 4.09 6.20 2.32
CA LEU A 68 3.38 6.41 3.59
C LEU A 68 3.25 5.12 4.39
N THR A 69 3.02 4.00 3.71
CA THR A 69 2.85 2.70 4.37
C THR A 69 4.18 2.16 4.88
N VAL A 70 5.26 2.31 4.12
CA VAL A 70 6.61 1.92 4.54
C VAL A 70 7.10 2.82 5.69
N CYS A 71 6.95 4.14 5.59
CA CYS A 71 7.31 5.09 6.65
C CYS A 71 6.46 4.90 7.92
N GLY A 72 5.21 4.48 7.79
CA GLY A 72 4.35 4.10 8.90
C GLY A 72 4.73 2.78 9.58
N GLY A 73 5.83 2.14 9.15
CA GLY A 73 6.30 0.86 9.67
C GLY A 73 5.46 -0.34 9.23
N TRP A 74 4.53 -0.14 8.29
CA TRP A 74 3.64 -1.20 7.86
C TRP A 74 4.21 -1.97 6.67
N VAL A 75 4.79 -3.13 6.96
CA VAL A 75 5.28 -4.04 5.90
C VAL A 75 4.16 -4.96 5.40
N VAL A 76 3.09 -4.34 4.87
CA VAL A 76 1.84 -4.98 4.40
C VAL A 76 2.10 -6.22 3.53
N LEU A 77 3.03 -6.11 2.55
CA LEU A 77 3.43 -7.20 1.65
C LEU A 77 4.03 -8.39 2.40
N LEU A 78 4.84 -8.14 3.44
CA LEU A 78 5.53 -9.16 4.20
C LEU A 78 4.55 -9.99 5.03
N TYR A 79 3.55 -9.35 5.64
CA TYR A 79 2.53 -10.08 6.39
C TYR A 79 1.66 -10.99 5.52
N GLN A 80 1.33 -10.55 4.31
CA GLN A 80 0.57 -11.38 3.36
C GLN A 80 1.41 -12.56 2.85
N ALA A 81 2.70 -12.33 2.55
CA ALA A 81 3.61 -13.40 2.14
C ALA A 81 3.77 -14.45 3.24
N VAL A 82 3.99 -14.03 4.49
CA VAL A 82 4.10 -14.95 5.64
C VAL A 82 2.81 -15.74 5.84
N TYR A 83 1.64 -15.11 5.73
CA TYR A 83 0.36 -15.80 5.85
C TYR A 83 0.17 -16.86 4.75
N LEU A 84 0.45 -16.51 3.50
CA LEU A 84 0.32 -17.44 2.37
C LEU A 84 1.27 -18.65 2.51
N ILE A 85 2.53 -18.41 2.89
CA ILE A 85 3.52 -19.48 3.13
C ILE A 85 3.06 -20.38 4.28
N ALA A 86 2.66 -19.81 5.41
CA ALA A 86 2.18 -20.58 6.56
C ALA A 86 0.95 -21.43 6.20
N ARG A 87 0.02 -20.88 5.41
CA ARG A 87 -1.17 -21.62 4.97
C ARG A 87 -0.82 -22.72 3.96
N LEU A 88 0.14 -22.49 3.07
CA LEU A 88 0.63 -23.48 2.13
C LEU A 88 1.26 -24.67 2.86
N ILE A 89 2.14 -24.41 3.83
CA ILE A 89 2.79 -25.45 4.64
C ILE A 89 1.74 -26.30 5.37
N LEU A 90 0.75 -25.66 6.01
CA LEU A 90 -0.33 -26.37 6.70
C LEU A 90 -1.21 -27.21 5.77
N TRP A 91 -1.34 -26.80 4.51
CA TRP A 91 -2.09 -27.57 3.51
C TRP A 91 -1.31 -28.78 3.00
N VAL A 92 0.01 -28.66 2.80
CA VAL A 92 0.86 -29.76 2.32
C VAL A 92 1.09 -30.85 3.37
N ILE A 93 1.17 -30.48 4.66
CA ILE A 93 1.40 -31.42 5.76
C ILE A 93 0.15 -32.23 6.12
N LYS A 94 -1.04 -31.77 5.71
CA LYS A 94 -2.33 -32.35 6.03
C LYS A 94 -2.82 -33.29 4.94
#